data_AF-A0A932LEC2-F1
#
_entry.id   AF-A0A932LEC2-F1
#
_cell.length_a   1.000
_cell.length_b   1.000
_cell.length_c   1.000
_cell.angle_alpha   90.00
_cell.angle_beta   90.00
_cell.angle_gamma   90.00
#
_symmetry.space_group_name_H-M   'P 1'
#
loop_
_entity.id
_entity.type
_entity.pdbx_description
1 polymer ?
#
loop_
_entity_poly.entity_id
_entity_poly.type
_entity_poly.pdbx_seq_one_letter_code
_entity_poly.pdbx_strand_id
1 'polypeptide(L)'
;MPILFTCPHCGAQTQVDEQYAGQSGPCAHCGKQVTVPGGPAVVPAGYMPPPKKSSAVPILVGVLAAVFVGGVCIVGILVALLLPAVQAAREAARRSTCQNNMKQIALAMYNYQDTYGTFPPAYIADEDGKPMHSWRVLLLPYLKQKALYSQYHFDEPWNGPNNSRLAATIVPVYACPSQAGPSANTNYVVVAGQNTMFRGDQPARVQDIRDGTSNTVMVIDAGNTGINWLEPRDLDMNSVLSIMGPHPGVVQVVMADGSVRALPVGPGGTQNLQPMLTIDGGEVVP
;
A
#
# COMPACT_ATOMS: atom_id res chain seq x y z
N MET A 1 -6.30 30.92 -88.25
CA MET A 1 -6.91 32.21 -88.70
C MET A 1 -7.65 32.82 -87.50
N PRO A 2 -7.77 34.15 -87.32
CA PRO A 2 -8.49 34.68 -86.16
C PRO A 2 -9.99 34.31 -86.23
N ILE A 3 -10.54 33.85 -85.11
CA ILE A 3 -11.96 33.51 -84.98
C ILE A 3 -12.72 34.79 -84.64
N LEU A 4 -13.77 35.10 -85.40
CA LEU A 4 -14.67 36.21 -85.07
C LEU A 4 -15.67 35.74 -84.00
N PHE A 5 -15.47 36.19 -82.76
CA PHE A 5 -16.33 35.85 -81.64
C PHE A 5 -17.33 36.99 -81.36
N THR A 6 -18.61 36.65 -81.20
CA THR A 6 -19.64 37.61 -80.77
C THR A 6 -20.04 37.32 -79.33
N CYS A 7 -19.89 38.30 -78.44
CA CYS A 7 -20.24 38.14 -77.03
C CYS A 7 -21.76 37.99 -76.86
N PRO A 8 -22.26 36.92 -76.22
CA PRO A 8 -23.70 36.70 -76.05
C PRO A 8 -24.36 37.70 -75.07
N HIS A 9 -23.56 38.42 -74.27
CA HIS A 9 -24.09 39.34 -73.26
C HIS A 9 -24.22 40.78 -73.73
N CYS A 10 -23.36 41.22 -74.66
CA CYS A 10 -23.35 42.61 -75.13
C CYS A 10 -23.37 42.77 -76.66
N GLY A 11 -23.27 41.68 -77.41
CA GLY A 11 -23.28 41.69 -78.88
C GLY A 11 -22.00 42.24 -79.53
N ALA A 12 -20.99 42.64 -78.75
CA ALA A 12 -19.71 43.11 -79.29
C ALA A 12 -18.96 41.96 -80.00
N GLN A 13 -18.40 42.27 -81.17
CA GLN A 13 -17.57 41.33 -81.95
C GLN A 13 -16.09 41.59 -81.68
N THR A 14 -15.34 40.53 -81.43
CA THR A 14 -13.89 40.61 -81.20
C THR A 14 -13.20 39.51 -81.98
N GLN A 15 -12.12 39.85 -82.68
CA GLN A 15 -11.25 38.86 -83.30
C GLN A 15 -10.37 38.26 -82.20
N VAL A 16 -10.48 36.95 -82.01
CA VAL A 16 -9.70 36.23 -81.01
C VAL A 16 -8.84 35.21 -81.75
N ASP A 17 -7.56 35.11 -81.38
CA ASP A 17 -6.68 34.10 -81.96
C ASP A 17 -7.19 32.68 -81.65
N GLU A 18 -7.02 31.77 -82.61
CA GLU A 18 -7.42 30.36 -82.50
C GLU A 18 -6.88 29.66 -81.24
N GLN A 19 -5.74 30.11 -80.70
CA GLN A 19 -5.15 29.58 -79.47
C GLN A 19 -6.05 29.73 -78.22
N TYR A 20 -7.01 30.65 -78.25
CA TYR A 20 -7.95 30.87 -77.16
C TYR A 20 -9.30 30.16 -77.36
N ALA A 21 -9.45 29.37 -78.43
CA ALA A 21 -10.62 28.54 -78.65
C ALA A 21 -10.84 27.56 -77.48
N GLY A 22 -12.06 27.51 -76.93
CA GLY A 22 -12.42 26.66 -75.79
C GLY A 22 -11.99 27.20 -74.42
N GLN A 23 -11.27 28.33 -74.35
CA GLN A 23 -10.93 28.98 -73.09
C GLN A 23 -12.03 29.94 -72.64
N SER A 24 -12.21 30.06 -71.32
CA SER A 24 -13.15 31.00 -70.70
C SER A 24 -12.41 32.18 -70.10
N GLY A 25 -12.85 33.40 -70.40
CA GLY A 25 -12.27 34.64 -69.89
C GLY A 25 -13.28 35.78 -69.86
N PRO A 26 -12.98 36.91 -69.19
CA PRO A 26 -13.85 38.07 -69.18
C PRO A 26 -13.89 38.74 -70.57
N CYS A 27 -15.08 39.11 -71.02
CA CYS A 27 -15.25 39.90 -72.23
C CYS A 27 -14.62 41.29 -72.06
N ALA A 28 -13.78 41.73 -73.00
CA ALA A 28 -13.11 43.03 -72.93
C ALA A 28 -14.07 44.23 -72.88
N HIS A 29 -15.31 44.08 -73.39
CA HIS A 29 -16.29 45.16 -73.43
C HIS A 29 -17.22 45.23 -72.21
N CYS A 30 -17.65 44.08 -71.66
CA CYS A 30 -18.63 44.06 -70.57
C CYS A 30 -18.14 43.37 -69.30
N GLY A 31 -16.93 42.82 -69.29
CA GLY A 31 -16.30 42.14 -68.16
C GLY A 31 -16.91 40.78 -67.79
N LYS A 32 -18.05 40.40 -68.38
CA LYS A 32 -18.73 39.12 -68.08
C LYS A 32 -17.95 37.95 -68.67
N GLN A 33 -17.93 36.85 -67.93
CA GLN A 33 -17.20 35.64 -68.32
C GLN A 33 -17.87 34.99 -69.54
N VAL A 34 -17.09 34.79 -70.59
CA VAL A 34 -17.51 34.19 -71.84
C VAL A 34 -16.55 33.08 -72.23
N THR A 35 -17.06 32.04 -72.89
CA THR A 35 -16.24 30.95 -73.43
C THR A 35 -16.20 31.08 -74.93
N VAL A 36 -15.00 31.14 -75.51
CA VAL A 36 -14.84 31.20 -76.97
C VAL A 36 -15.21 29.82 -77.54
N PRO A 37 -16.19 29.73 -78.45
CA PRO A 37 -16.57 28.46 -79.05
C PRO A 37 -15.40 27.91 -79.88
N GLY A 38 -14.85 26.78 -79.45
CA GLY A 38 -13.81 26.06 -80.17
C GLY A 38 -14.37 24.82 -80.86
N GLY A 39 -13.89 24.53 -82.08
CA GLY A 39 -14.02 23.21 -82.69
C GLY A 39 -13.40 22.11 -81.79
N PRO A 40 -13.62 20.82 -82.10
CA PRO A 40 -13.26 19.71 -81.22
C PRO A 40 -11.81 19.84 -80.75
N ALA A 41 -11.63 19.85 -79.43
CA ALA A 41 -10.34 20.09 -78.78
C ALA A 41 -9.27 19.15 -79.33
N VAL A 42 -8.33 19.71 -80.08
CA VAL A 42 -7.10 19.00 -80.43
C VAL A 42 -6.23 19.01 -79.18
N VAL A 43 -6.32 17.94 -78.39
CA VAL A 43 -5.39 17.69 -77.28
C VAL A 43 -4.01 17.44 -77.93
N PRO A 44 -2.99 18.28 -77.69
CA PRO A 44 -1.68 18.05 -78.29
C PRO A 44 -1.11 16.72 -77.77
N ALA A 45 -0.71 15.85 -78.72
CA ALA A 45 -0.04 14.58 -78.43
C ALA A 45 1.31 14.86 -77.77
N GLY A 46 1.35 14.83 -76.43
CA GLY A 46 2.58 15.09 -75.67
C GLY A 46 2.37 15.54 -74.22
N TYR A 47 1.16 15.95 -73.83
CA TYR A 47 0.90 16.27 -72.41
C TYR A 47 0.60 14.99 -71.61
N MET A 48 1.65 14.41 -71.04
CA MET A 48 1.53 13.38 -70.02
C MET A 48 1.44 14.10 -68.66
N PRO A 49 0.31 14.01 -67.92
CA PRO A 49 0.21 14.63 -66.61
C PRO A 49 1.27 14.02 -65.68
N PRO A 50 1.91 14.81 -64.80
CA PRO A 50 2.91 14.28 -63.87
C PRO A 50 2.26 13.21 -62.97
N PRO A 51 2.97 12.11 -62.65
CA PRO A 51 2.43 11.07 -61.79
C PRO A 51 2.12 11.66 -60.41
N LYS A 52 0.86 11.53 -60.00
CA LYS A 52 0.38 11.94 -58.67
C LYS A 52 1.11 11.07 -57.63
N LYS A 53 2.13 11.62 -56.95
CA LYS A 53 2.86 10.92 -55.88
C LYS A 53 1.87 10.59 -54.76
N SER A 54 1.42 9.33 -54.69
CA SER A 54 0.70 8.81 -53.53
C SER A 54 1.69 8.72 -52.36
N SER A 55 1.69 9.73 -51.50
CA SER A 55 2.49 9.68 -50.28
C SER A 55 1.86 8.63 -49.36
N ALA A 56 2.43 7.42 -49.34
CA ALA A 56 2.09 6.36 -48.39
C ALA A 56 2.63 6.66 -46.98
N VAL A 57 3.47 7.69 -46.85
CA VAL A 57 4.13 8.14 -45.63
C VAL A 57 3.14 8.52 -44.51
N PRO A 58 2.10 9.36 -44.70
CA PRO A 58 1.16 9.70 -43.63
C PRO A 58 0.33 8.50 -43.14
N ILE A 59 0.02 7.54 -44.01
CA ILE A 59 -0.71 6.32 -43.63
C ILE A 59 0.18 5.43 -42.76
N LEU A 60 1.44 5.21 -43.18
CA LEU A 60 2.40 4.42 -42.42
C LEU A 60 2.68 5.04 -41.04
N VAL A 61 2.87 6.36 -40.96
CA VAL A 61 3.07 7.09 -39.70
C VAL A 61 1.83 6.98 -38.80
N GLY A 62 0.62 7.10 -39.36
CA GLY A 62 -0.63 6.94 -38.60
C GLY A 62 -0.81 5.53 -38.03
N VAL A 63 -0.49 4.49 -38.81
CA VAL A 63 -0.56 3.09 -38.35
C VAL A 63 0.45 2.83 -37.23
N LEU A 64 1.70 3.30 -37.38
CA LEU A 64 2.72 3.15 -36.35
C LEU A 64 2.35 3.89 -35.06
N ALA A 65 1.82 5.10 -35.17
CA ALA A 65 1.34 5.87 -34.02
C ALA A 65 0.17 5.15 -33.31
N ALA A 66 -0.80 4.60 -34.07
CA ALA A 66 -1.93 3.87 -33.51
C ALA A 66 -1.49 2.58 -32.80
N VAL A 67 -0.59 1.80 -33.40
CA VAL A 67 -0.04 0.58 -32.78
C VAL A 67 0.74 0.93 -31.50
N PHE A 68 1.54 1.99 -31.53
CA PHE A 68 2.27 2.47 -30.37
C PHE A 68 1.34 2.90 -29.23
N VAL A 69 0.34 3.74 -29.53
CA VAL A 69 -0.66 4.18 -28.54
C VAL A 69 -1.43 2.99 -27.97
N GLY A 70 -1.87 2.06 -28.82
CA GLY A 70 -2.56 0.85 -28.37
C GLY A 70 -1.72 0.00 -27.42
N GLY A 71 -0.43 -0.20 -27.73
CA GLY A 71 0.50 -0.91 -26.85
C GLY A 71 0.66 -0.25 -25.48
N VAL A 72 0.85 1.07 -25.45
CA VAL A 72 0.96 1.82 -24.18
C VAL A 72 -0.33 1.76 -23.37
N CYS A 73 -1.50 1.86 -24.02
CA CYS A 73 -2.79 1.72 -23.35
C CYS A 73 -2.96 0.33 -22.71
N ILE A 74 -2.60 -0.74 -23.42
CA ILE A 74 -2.68 -2.11 -22.90
C ILE A 74 -1.75 -2.29 -21.69
N VAL A 75 -0.50 -1.87 -21.80
CA VAL A 75 0.46 -1.95 -20.68
C VAL A 75 -0.04 -1.13 -19.49
N GLY A 76 -0.57 0.08 -19.72
CA GLY A 76 -1.16 0.92 -18.68
C GLY A 76 -2.31 0.22 -17.93
N ILE A 77 -3.23 -0.43 -18.66
CA ILE A 77 -4.34 -1.20 -18.07
C ILE A 77 -3.80 -2.40 -17.27
N LEU A 78 -2.84 -3.15 -17.82
CA LEU A 78 -2.23 -4.28 -17.13
C LEU A 78 -1.57 -3.85 -15.81
N VAL A 79 -0.79 -2.76 -15.83
CA VAL A 79 -0.15 -2.22 -14.62
C VAL A 79 -1.20 -1.73 -13.62
N ALA A 80 -2.24 -1.03 -14.07
CA ALA A 80 -3.33 -0.56 -13.20
C ALA A 80 -4.07 -1.72 -12.50
N LEU A 81 -4.23 -2.86 -13.17
CA LEU A 81 -4.83 -4.06 -12.59
C LEU A 81 -3.86 -4.82 -11.67
N LEU A 82 -2.56 -4.81 -11.96
CA LEU A 82 -1.54 -5.54 -11.20
C LEU A 82 -1.10 -4.82 -9.91
N LEU A 83 -1.04 -3.48 -9.91
CA LEU A 83 -0.56 -2.72 -8.75
C LEU A 83 -1.35 -2.98 -7.45
N PRO A 84 -2.71 -2.94 -7.45
CA PRO A 84 -3.49 -3.26 -6.26
C PRO A 84 -3.24 -4.69 -5.77
N ALA A 85 -3.12 -5.65 -6.70
CA ALA A 85 -2.86 -7.04 -6.38
C ALA A 85 -1.49 -7.24 -5.72
N VAL A 86 -0.45 -6.58 -6.23
CA VAL A 86 0.91 -6.64 -5.65
C VAL A 86 0.92 -6.03 -4.24
N GLN A 87 0.20 -4.93 -4.02
CA GLN A 87 0.11 -4.30 -2.70
C GLN A 87 -0.62 -5.19 -1.68
N ALA A 88 -1.76 -5.78 -2.07
CA ALA A 88 -2.50 -6.71 -1.23
C ALA A 88 -1.64 -7.94 -0.87
N ALA A 89 -0.90 -8.49 -1.83
CA ALA A 89 0.02 -9.60 -1.58
C ALA A 89 1.15 -9.24 -0.62
N ARG A 90 1.72 -8.03 -0.75
CA ARG A 90 2.76 -7.54 0.18
C ARG A 90 2.23 -7.39 1.60
N GLU A 91 1.04 -6.83 1.77
CA GLU A 91 0.46 -6.69 3.11
C GLU A 91 0.09 -8.04 3.72
N ALA A 92 -0.43 -8.98 2.94
CA ALA A 92 -0.67 -10.34 3.41
C ALA A 92 0.63 -11.00 3.91
N ALA A 93 1.74 -10.85 3.19
CA ALA A 93 3.04 -11.37 3.61
C ALA A 93 3.57 -10.70 4.89
N ARG A 94 3.42 -9.37 5.02
CA ARG A 94 3.78 -8.62 6.24
C ARG A 94 2.94 -9.06 7.42
N ARG A 95 1.63 -9.21 7.23
CA ARG A 95 0.69 -9.74 8.22
C ARG A 95 1.08 -11.14 8.70
N SER A 96 1.45 -12.05 7.79
CA SER A 96 1.96 -13.38 8.15
C SER A 96 3.26 -13.30 8.94
N THR A 97 4.12 -12.32 8.65
CA THR A 97 5.34 -12.09 9.42
C THR A 97 5.03 -11.57 10.82
N CYS A 98 4.06 -10.65 10.98
CA CYS A 98 3.61 -10.21 12.30
C CYS A 98 3.04 -11.38 13.13
N GLN A 99 2.24 -12.26 12.52
CA GLN A 99 1.75 -13.47 13.17
C GLN A 99 2.90 -14.40 13.60
N ASN A 100 3.93 -14.53 12.77
CA ASN A 100 5.08 -15.37 13.09
C ASN A 100 5.92 -14.79 14.24
N ASN A 101 6.08 -13.47 14.31
CA ASN A 101 6.72 -12.80 15.43
C ASN A 101 5.92 -13.03 16.73
N MET A 102 4.60 -12.90 16.68
CA MET A 102 3.72 -13.19 17.81
C MET A 102 3.80 -14.65 18.26
N LYS A 103 3.88 -15.62 17.33
CA LYS A 103 4.12 -17.03 17.66
C LYS A 103 5.47 -17.25 18.34
N GLN A 104 6.52 -16.55 17.91
CA GLN A 104 7.83 -16.62 18.57
C GLN A 104 7.78 -16.04 19.99
N ILE A 105 7.05 -14.94 20.20
CA ILE A 105 6.82 -14.38 21.54
C ILE A 105 6.04 -15.36 22.41
N ALA A 106 4.96 -15.95 21.90
CA ALA A 106 4.17 -16.95 22.62
C ALA A 106 5.03 -18.14 23.05
N LEU A 107 5.83 -18.69 22.12
CA LEU A 107 6.77 -19.77 22.40
C LEU A 107 7.80 -19.37 23.47
N ALA A 108 8.33 -18.15 23.40
CA ALA A 108 9.26 -17.64 24.40
C ALA A 108 8.63 -17.50 25.79
N MET A 109 7.36 -17.04 25.86
CA MET A 109 6.61 -16.99 27.12
C MET A 109 6.38 -18.38 27.71
N TYR A 110 6.10 -19.39 26.87
CA TYR A 110 6.01 -20.77 27.32
C TYR A 110 7.34 -21.36 27.77
N ASN A 111 8.45 -21.08 27.07
CA ASN A 111 9.77 -21.52 27.52
C ASN A 111 10.16 -20.88 28.88
N TYR A 112 9.79 -19.61 29.08
CA TYR A 112 9.92 -18.96 30.38
C TYR A 112 9.05 -19.68 31.42
N GLN A 113 7.79 -19.98 31.10
CA GLN A 113 6.88 -20.66 32.00
C GLN A 113 7.33 -22.09 32.37
N ASP A 114 7.91 -22.83 31.43
CA ASP A 114 8.50 -24.15 31.68
C ASP A 114 9.69 -24.06 32.65
N THR A 115 10.50 -23.00 32.52
CA THR A 115 11.68 -22.79 33.36
C THR A 115 11.33 -22.28 34.77
N TYR A 116 10.37 -21.36 34.89
CA TYR A 116 10.06 -20.65 36.14
C TYR A 116 8.73 -21.05 36.79
N GLY A 117 7.94 -21.92 36.15
CA GLY A 117 6.63 -22.37 36.62
C GLY A 117 5.50 -21.34 36.47
N THR A 118 5.81 -20.12 36.02
CA THR A 118 4.87 -19.01 35.82
C THR A 118 5.17 -18.30 34.52
N PHE A 119 4.17 -17.68 33.90
CA PHE A 119 4.41 -16.68 32.86
C PHE A 119 5.18 -15.48 33.43
N PRO A 120 5.91 -14.72 32.59
CA PRO A 120 6.59 -13.52 33.06
C PRO A 120 5.56 -12.51 33.61
N PRO A 121 5.90 -11.79 34.70
CA PRO A 121 5.07 -10.67 35.15
C PRO A 121 5.08 -9.56 34.09
N ALA A 122 4.20 -8.55 34.19
CA ALA A 122 4.20 -7.41 33.27
C ALA A 122 5.53 -6.64 33.34
N TYR A 123 6.07 -6.51 34.55
CA TYR A 123 7.39 -5.96 34.82
C TYR A 123 7.96 -6.55 36.10
N ILE A 124 9.28 -6.47 36.27
CA ILE A 124 9.92 -6.66 37.58
C ILE A 124 9.96 -5.31 38.26
N ALA A 125 9.55 -5.25 39.53
CA ALA A 125 9.62 -4.06 40.37
C ALA A 125 10.83 -4.09 41.31
N ASP A 126 11.25 -2.92 41.80
CA ASP A 126 12.12 -2.82 42.98
C ASP A 126 11.34 -3.00 44.29
N GLU A 127 12.03 -2.87 45.44
CA GLU A 127 11.43 -3.01 46.77
C GLU A 127 10.32 -1.98 47.05
N ASP A 128 10.35 -0.83 46.37
CA ASP A 128 9.35 0.24 46.47
C ASP A 128 8.19 0.04 45.49
N GLY A 129 8.17 -1.06 44.73
CA GLY A 129 7.14 -1.38 43.74
C GLY A 129 7.27 -0.61 42.43
N LYS A 130 8.39 0.08 42.20
CA LYS A 130 8.63 0.85 40.98
C LYS A 130 9.04 -0.10 39.83
N PRO A 131 8.42 0.00 38.65
CA PRO A 131 8.78 -0.83 37.51
C PRO A 131 10.25 -0.64 37.07
N MET A 132 11.02 -1.71 37.13
CA MET A 132 12.46 -1.75 36.79
C MET A 132 12.73 -2.37 35.43
N HIS A 133 12.12 -3.52 35.12
CA HIS A 133 12.45 -4.30 33.91
C HIS A 133 11.20 -4.79 33.20
N SER A 134 11.18 -4.65 31.87
CA SER A 134 10.07 -5.13 31.03
C SER A 134 10.08 -6.66 30.90
N TRP A 135 8.91 -7.27 30.83
CA TRP A 135 8.74 -8.70 30.49
C TRP A 135 9.48 -9.10 29.22
N ARG A 136 9.59 -8.16 28.26
CA ARG A 136 10.30 -8.35 26.99
C ARG A 136 11.76 -8.70 27.20
N VAL A 137 12.43 -8.05 28.16
CA VAL A 137 13.84 -8.31 28.45
C VAL A 137 14.03 -9.75 28.95
N LEU A 138 13.09 -10.25 29.76
CA LEU A 138 13.11 -11.61 30.29
C LEU A 138 13.01 -12.68 29.20
N LEU A 139 12.41 -12.34 28.05
CA LEU A 139 12.22 -13.27 26.93
C LEU A 139 13.41 -13.32 25.97
N LEU A 140 14.35 -12.36 26.02
CA LEU A 140 15.48 -12.30 25.08
C LEU A 140 16.28 -13.62 24.96
N PRO A 141 16.57 -14.38 26.05
CA PRO A 141 17.28 -15.65 25.94
C PRO A 141 16.53 -16.68 25.08
N TYR A 142 15.20 -16.67 25.12
CA TYR A 142 14.32 -17.58 24.39
C TYR A 142 14.02 -17.09 22.96
N LEU A 143 14.38 -15.85 22.63
CA LEU A 143 14.19 -15.22 21.33
C LEU A 143 15.49 -15.14 20.52
N LYS A 144 16.50 -15.97 20.87
CA LYS A 144 17.84 -15.97 20.25
C LYS A 144 18.58 -14.63 20.40
N GLN A 145 18.24 -13.84 21.42
CA GLN A 145 18.87 -12.54 21.74
C GLN A 145 19.80 -12.62 22.96
N LYS A 146 20.47 -13.77 23.17
CA LYS A 146 21.35 -14.00 24.33
C LYS A 146 22.50 -12.99 24.43
N ALA A 147 23.05 -12.55 23.29
CA ALA A 147 24.11 -11.54 23.25
C ALA A 147 23.62 -10.16 23.73
N LEU A 148 22.38 -9.79 23.40
CA LEU A 148 21.75 -8.56 23.89
C LEU A 148 21.40 -8.68 25.38
N TYR A 149 20.86 -9.83 25.79
CA TYR A 149 20.54 -10.11 27.19
C TYR A 149 21.78 -10.02 28.11
N SER A 150 22.94 -10.51 27.63
CA SER A 150 24.19 -10.48 28.41
C SER A 150 24.77 -9.06 28.59
N GLN A 151 24.32 -8.09 27.79
CA GLN A 151 24.69 -6.67 27.92
C GLN A 151 23.74 -5.90 28.83
N TYR A 152 22.59 -6.48 29.17
CA TYR A 152 21.57 -5.83 29.99
C TYR A 152 21.93 -5.94 31.47
N HIS A 153 21.79 -4.83 32.18
CA HIS A 153 22.12 -4.71 33.60
C HIS A 153 20.83 -4.77 34.43
N PHE A 154 20.65 -5.85 35.19
CA PHE A 154 19.49 -6.04 36.09
C PHE A 154 19.66 -5.34 37.46
N ASP A 155 20.84 -4.80 37.73
CA ASP A 155 21.18 -4.05 38.93
C ASP A 155 20.82 -2.55 38.83
N GLU A 156 20.30 -2.10 37.68
CA GLU A 156 19.85 -0.73 37.46
C GLU A 156 18.50 -0.67 36.70
N PRO A 157 17.77 0.45 36.75
CA PRO A 157 16.55 0.63 35.97
C PRO A 157 16.74 0.42 34.46
N TRP A 158 15.67 0.08 33.74
CA TRP A 158 15.70 -0.02 32.27
C TRP A 158 16.21 1.24 31.54
N ASN A 159 16.02 2.42 32.12
CA ASN A 159 16.50 3.70 31.62
C ASN A 159 17.76 4.20 32.34
N GLY A 160 18.47 3.30 33.01
CA GLY A 160 19.75 3.55 33.67
C GLY A 160 20.88 3.88 32.69
N PRO A 161 22.05 4.28 33.21
CA PRO A 161 23.18 4.71 32.40
C PRO A 161 23.73 3.62 31.46
N ASN A 162 23.63 2.34 31.83
CA ASN A 162 24.06 1.24 30.98
C ASN A 162 22.96 0.82 29.99
N ASN A 163 21.75 0.60 30.50
CA ASN A 163 20.61 0.08 29.74
C ASN A 163 20.06 1.06 28.70
N SER A 164 20.08 2.37 28.97
CA SER A 164 19.63 3.39 28.01
C SER A 164 20.38 3.36 26.68
N ARG A 165 21.63 2.86 26.67
CA ARG A 165 22.42 2.66 25.45
C ARG A 165 21.87 1.56 24.55
N LEU A 166 21.13 0.61 25.12
CA LEU A 166 20.49 -0.48 24.39
C LEU A 166 19.14 -0.07 23.78
N ALA A 167 18.56 1.06 24.21
CA ALA A 167 17.23 1.50 23.80
C ALA A 167 17.09 1.76 22.29
N ALA A 168 18.19 2.05 21.59
CA ALA A 168 18.21 2.22 20.13
C ALA A 168 18.31 0.88 19.36
N THR A 169 18.54 -0.24 20.05
CA THR A 169 18.66 -1.56 19.42
C THR A 169 17.31 -1.98 18.87
N ILE A 170 17.25 -2.30 17.58
CA ILE A 170 16.06 -2.86 16.95
C ILE A 170 16.04 -4.35 17.20
N VAL A 171 15.01 -4.84 17.89
CA VAL A 171 14.76 -6.27 18.09
C VAL A 171 13.60 -6.68 17.15
N PRO A 172 13.87 -7.29 15.99
CA PRO A 172 12.86 -7.45 14.94
C PRO A 172 11.62 -8.24 15.36
N VAL A 173 11.75 -9.14 16.35
CA VAL A 173 10.62 -9.93 16.85
C VAL A 173 9.60 -9.09 17.62
N TYR A 174 9.97 -7.89 18.09
CA TYR A 174 9.05 -6.96 18.76
C TYR A 174 8.35 -5.97 17.82
N ALA A 175 8.77 -5.94 16.54
CA ALA A 175 8.23 -5.03 15.55
C ALA A 175 7.36 -5.79 14.53
N CYS A 176 6.20 -5.22 14.18
CA CYS A 176 5.35 -5.73 13.11
C CYS A 176 5.74 -5.06 11.78
N PRO A 177 6.15 -5.81 10.73
CA PRO A 177 6.54 -5.23 9.44
C PRO A 177 5.46 -4.45 8.67
N SER A 178 4.20 -4.53 9.11
CA SER A 178 3.12 -3.69 8.56
C SER A 178 3.18 -2.23 9.04
N GLN A 179 4.02 -1.93 10.03
CA GLN A 179 4.26 -0.57 10.54
C GLN A 179 5.44 0.13 9.86
N ALA A 180 5.50 1.45 10.02
CA ALA A 180 6.47 2.30 9.34
C ALA A 180 7.91 2.09 9.86
N GLY A 181 8.66 1.26 9.15
CA GLY A 181 10.12 1.15 9.24
C GLY A 181 10.64 0.40 10.48
N PRO A 182 11.93 0.04 10.49
CA PRO A 182 12.58 -0.53 11.67
C PRO A 182 12.56 0.47 12.83
N SER A 183 11.99 0.07 13.97
CA SER A 183 11.90 0.90 15.17
C SER A 183 12.32 0.08 16.38
N ALA A 184 12.89 0.76 17.39
CA ALA A 184 13.08 0.17 18.71
C ALA A 184 11.80 0.18 19.55
N ASN A 185 10.69 0.70 19.00
CA ASN A 185 9.39 0.61 19.65
C ASN A 185 8.75 -0.75 19.35
N THR A 186 8.06 -1.29 20.33
CA THR A 186 7.34 -2.57 20.23
C THR A 186 5.92 -2.36 19.69
N ASN A 187 5.47 -3.25 18.82
CA ASN A 187 4.06 -3.33 18.44
C ASN A 187 3.27 -4.29 19.33
N TYR A 188 3.98 -5.26 19.92
CA TYR A 188 3.38 -6.29 20.76
C TYR A 188 3.41 -5.87 22.22
N VAL A 189 2.24 -5.87 22.83
CA VAL A 189 2.00 -5.40 24.20
C VAL A 189 1.11 -6.38 24.94
N VAL A 190 1.24 -6.40 26.25
CA VAL A 190 0.31 -7.11 27.13
C VAL A 190 -0.70 -6.11 27.70
N VAL A 191 -1.77 -6.62 28.34
CA VAL A 191 -2.72 -5.77 29.07
C VAL A 191 -2.52 -5.96 30.56
N ALA A 192 -1.97 -4.94 31.21
CA ALA A 192 -1.75 -4.93 32.64
C ALA A 192 -3.03 -4.56 33.40
N GLY A 193 -3.37 -5.36 34.41
CA GLY A 193 -4.52 -5.12 35.28
C GLY A 193 -4.67 -6.19 36.35
N GLN A 194 -5.37 -5.89 37.44
CA GLN A 194 -5.51 -6.83 38.57
C GLN A 194 -6.24 -8.13 38.19
N ASN A 195 -7.17 -8.05 37.23
CA ASN A 195 -7.98 -9.19 36.78
C ASN A 195 -7.46 -9.80 35.48
N THR A 196 -6.29 -9.37 34.99
CA THR A 196 -5.69 -9.92 33.77
C THR A 196 -4.62 -10.95 34.11
N MET A 197 -4.08 -11.58 33.07
CA MET A 197 -2.92 -12.44 33.18
C MET A 197 -1.66 -11.68 33.65
N PHE A 198 -1.60 -10.36 33.47
CA PHE A 198 -0.43 -9.53 33.73
C PHE A 198 -0.72 -8.53 34.87
N ARG A 199 -0.63 -9.01 36.11
CA ARG A 199 -1.04 -8.28 37.33
C ARG A 199 0.10 -7.43 37.91
N GLY A 200 0.69 -6.59 37.06
CA GLY A 200 1.87 -5.80 37.42
C GLY A 200 3.10 -6.68 37.63
N ASP A 201 3.66 -6.65 38.83
CA ASP A 201 4.83 -7.44 39.22
C ASP A 201 4.50 -8.88 39.64
N GLN A 202 3.22 -9.22 39.76
CA GLN A 202 2.77 -10.54 40.15
C GLN A 202 2.73 -11.49 38.94
N PRO A 203 3.53 -12.55 38.91
CA PRO A 203 3.49 -13.52 37.83
C PRO A 203 2.20 -14.36 37.88
N ALA A 204 1.74 -14.83 36.71
CA ALA A 204 0.56 -15.68 36.61
C ALA A 204 0.95 -17.12 36.25
N ARG A 205 0.25 -18.08 36.84
CA ARG A 205 0.34 -19.50 36.46
C ARG A 205 -0.75 -19.84 35.46
N VAL A 206 -0.54 -20.90 34.67
CA VAL A 206 -1.57 -21.42 33.76
C VAL A 206 -2.88 -21.74 34.51
N GLN A 207 -2.77 -22.30 35.71
CA GLN A 207 -3.91 -22.64 36.58
C GLN A 207 -4.70 -21.41 37.09
N ASP A 208 -4.13 -20.21 37.02
CA ASP A 208 -4.82 -18.98 37.43
C ASP A 208 -5.81 -18.51 36.34
N ILE A 209 -5.70 -19.05 35.11
CA ILE A 209 -6.54 -18.72 33.95
C ILE A 209 -7.79 -19.60 33.94
N ARG A 210 -8.81 -19.18 34.69
CA ARG A 210 -10.06 -19.91 34.94
C ARG A 210 -11.06 -19.81 33.79
N ASP A 211 -11.02 -18.73 33.01
CA ASP A 211 -11.89 -18.54 31.83
C ASP A 211 -11.44 -19.37 30.61
N GLY A 212 -10.30 -20.06 30.74
CA GLY A 212 -9.72 -20.95 29.75
C GLY A 212 -8.66 -20.29 28.89
N THR A 213 -7.55 -20.99 28.69
CA THR A 213 -6.37 -20.48 27.96
C THR A 213 -6.68 -20.11 26.50
N SER A 214 -7.64 -20.78 25.88
CA SER A 214 -8.09 -20.48 24.50
C SER A 214 -9.03 -19.27 24.39
N ASN A 215 -9.47 -18.73 25.53
CA ASN A 215 -10.40 -17.60 25.61
C ASN A 215 -9.74 -16.34 26.18
N THR A 216 -8.62 -16.47 26.89
CA THR A 216 -7.86 -15.34 27.43
C THR A 216 -6.80 -14.85 26.45
N VAL A 217 -6.70 -13.54 26.23
CA VAL A 217 -5.67 -12.88 25.43
C VAL A 217 -4.41 -12.66 26.27
N MET A 218 -3.27 -13.04 25.70
CA MET A 218 -1.94 -12.90 26.30
C MET A 218 -1.18 -11.68 25.74
N VAL A 219 -1.15 -11.52 24.41
CA VAL A 219 -0.40 -10.43 23.74
C VAL A 219 -1.26 -9.83 22.62
N ILE A 220 -1.22 -8.51 22.47
CA ILE A 220 -1.96 -7.76 21.44
C ILE A 220 -0.97 -7.08 20.51
N ASP A 221 -1.25 -7.13 19.20
CA ASP A 221 -0.59 -6.28 18.22
C ASP A 221 -1.28 -4.92 18.15
N ALA A 222 -0.79 -3.98 18.96
CA ALA A 222 -1.47 -2.72 19.21
C ALA A 222 -1.17 -1.62 18.18
N GLY A 223 -0.12 -1.77 17.38
CA GLY A 223 0.28 -0.74 16.41
C GLY A 223 0.71 0.60 17.04
N ASN A 224 1.83 1.17 16.58
CA ASN A 224 2.35 2.50 16.91
C ASN A 224 2.22 2.91 18.39
N THR A 225 2.64 2.03 19.29
CA THR A 225 2.47 2.20 20.74
C THR A 225 3.31 3.35 21.31
N GLY A 226 4.40 3.70 20.63
CA GLY A 226 5.43 4.60 21.18
C GLY A 226 6.16 4.04 22.40
N ILE A 227 5.98 2.75 22.71
CA ILE A 227 6.62 2.06 23.84
C ILE A 227 7.93 1.46 23.35
N ASN A 228 9.05 1.79 24.00
CA ASN A 228 10.32 1.15 23.71
C ASN A 228 10.33 -0.29 24.24
N TRP A 229 10.97 -1.23 23.56
CA TRP A 229 11.00 -2.63 24.02
C TRP A 229 11.65 -2.82 25.41
N LEU A 230 12.48 -1.88 25.87
CA LEU A 230 13.05 -1.87 27.23
C LEU A 230 12.09 -1.35 28.29
N GLU A 231 11.10 -0.57 27.89
CA GLU A 231 10.23 0.15 28.82
C GLU A 231 9.30 -0.86 29.53
N PRO A 232 9.24 -0.86 30.88
CA PRO A 232 8.33 -1.68 31.67
C PRO A 232 6.93 -1.03 31.70
N ARG A 233 6.43 -0.65 30.52
CA ARG A 233 5.12 -0.06 30.32
C ARG A 233 4.38 -0.86 29.25
N ASP A 234 3.11 -1.09 29.50
CA ASP A 234 2.20 -1.80 28.63
C ASP A 234 0.81 -1.15 28.72
N LEU A 235 -0.19 -1.72 28.06
CA LEU A 235 -1.52 -1.13 28.02
C LEU A 235 -2.31 -1.47 29.28
N ASP A 236 -3.08 -0.51 29.77
CA ASP A 236 -4.12 -0.77 30.76
C ASP A 236 -5.45 -1.17 30.09
N MET A 237 -6.40 -1.61 30.92
CA MET A 237 -7.72 -2.08 30.49
C MET A 237 -8.56 -1.03 29.74
N ASN A 238 -8.30 0.26 29.94
CA ASN A 238 -9.03 1.33 29.26
C ASN A 238 -8.34 1.71 27.94
N SER A 239 -7.01 1.77 27.97
CA SER A 239 -6.14 2.06 26.82
C SER A 239 -6.27 1.00 25.73
N VAL A 240 -6.61 -0.25 26.09
CA VAL A 240 -6.79 -1.32 25.11
C VAL A 240 -7.94 -1.05 24.15
N LEU A 241 -9.01 -0.36 24.59
CA LEU A 241 -10.26 -0.19 23.86
C LEU A 241 -10.14 0.73 22.63
N SER A 242 -9.13 1.60 22.64
CA SER A 242 -8.86 2.58 21.59
C SER A 242 -7.76 2.15 20.61
N ILE A 243 -7.23 0.94 20.78
CA ILE A 243 -6.21 0.38 19.88
C ILE A 243 -6.75 0.26 18.47
N MET A 244 -5.99 0.78 17.52
CA MET A 244 -6.10 0.42 16.11
C MET A 244 -4.85 -0.37 15.74
N GLY A 245 -4.97 -1.69 15.65
CA GLY A 245 -3.87 -2.57 15.26
C GLY A 245 -3.30 -2.17 13.88
N PRO A 246 -2.11 -2.66 13.51
CA PRO A 246 -1.46 -2.28 12.27
C PRO A 246 -2.15 -2.80 11.00
N HIS A 247 -3.21 -3.59 11.14
CA HIS A 247 -3.92 -4.23 10.03
C HIS A 247 -5.33 -3.67 9.88
N PRO A 248 -5.78 -3.35 8.65
CA PRO A 248 -7.13 -2.84 8.43
C PRO A 248 -8.22 -3.81 8.92
N GLY A 249 -9.10 -3.31 9.79
CA GLY A 249 -10.31 -4.02 10.24
C GLY A 249 -10.08 -5.17 11.24
N VAL A 250 -8.84 -5.51 11.57
CA VAL A 250 -8.51 -6.61 12.49
C VAL A 250 -7.37 -6.27 13.42
N VAL A 251 -7.41 -6.80 14.62
CA VAL A 251 -6.31 -6.81 15.58
C VAL A 251 -5.82 -8.24 15.75
N GLN A 252 -4.51 -8.44 15.72
CA GLN A 252 -3.94 -9.76 16.00
C GLN A 252 -3.71 -9.90 17.50
N VAL A 253 -4.05 -11.06 18.03
CA VAL A 253 -3.84 -11.41 19.44
C VAL A 253 -3.19 -12.79 19.55
N VAL A 254 -2.30 -12.94 20.51
CA VAL A 254 -1.88 -14.23 21.04
C VAL A 254 -2.86 -14.59 22.15
N MET A 255 -3.45 -15.77 22.07
CA MET A 255 -4.24 -16.34 23.15
C MET A 255 -3.34 -17.01 24.18
N ALA A 256 -3.83 -17.21 25.41
CA ALA A 256 -3.07 -17.82 26.48
C ALA A 256 -2.73 -19.30 26.24
N ASP A 257 -3.30 -19.93 25.20
CA ASP A 257 -2.92 -21.25 24.67
C ASP A 257 -1.81 -21.21 23.59
N GLY A 258 -1.30 -20.02 23.27
CA GLY A 258 -0.27 -19.77 22.26
C GLY A 258 -0.77 -19.66 20.81
N SER A 259 -2.07 -19.85 20.57
CA SER A 259 -2.66 -19.63 19.24
C SER A 259 -2.70 -18.13 18.89
N VAL A 260 -2.50 -17.80 17.62
CA VAL A 260 -2.62 -16.42 17.12
C VAL A 260 -3.94 -16.29 16.38
N ARG A 261 -4.78 -15.37 16.83
CA ARG A 261 -6.09 -15.07 16.24
C ARG A 261 -6.12 -13.66 15.68
N ALA A 262 -6.89 -13.46 14.63
CA ALA A 262 -7.19 -12.13 14.11
C ALA A 262 -8.64 -11.82 14.45
N LEU A 263 -8.86 -10.85 15.33
CA LEU A 263 -10.16 -10.48 15.83
C LEU A 263 -10.65 -9.21 15.13
N PRO A 264 -11.94 -9.16 14.71
CA PRO A 264 -12.48 -8.00 14.05
C PRO A 264 -12.53 -6.81 15.00
N VAL A 265 -12.10 -5.64 14.51
CA VAL A 265 -12.19 -4.37 15.22
C VAL A 265 -13.45 -3.66 14.75
N GLY A 266 -14.36 -3.34 15.67
CA GLY A 266 -15.61 -2.65 15.37
C GLY A 266 -15.43 -1.13 15.24
N PRO A 267 -16.50 -0.39 14.89
CA PRO A 267 -16.48 1.08 14.88
C PRO A 267 -16.12 1.70 16.23
N GLY A 268 -16.37 0.99 17.33
CA GLY A 268 -15.99 1.36 18.71
C GLY A 268 -14.59 0.90 19.12
N GLY A 269 -13.76 0.43 18.18
CA GLY A 269 -12.44 -0.12 18.46
C GLY A 269 -12.49 -1.59 18.87
N THR A 270 -11.70 -1.94 19.87
CA THR A 270 -11.44 -3.31 20.35
C THR A 270 -12.29 -3.68 21.56
N GLN A 271 -13.48 -3.06 21.72
CA GLN A 271 -14.39 -3.36 22.84
C GLN A 271 -14.75 -4.85 22.94
N ASN A 272 -14.82 -5.55 21.81
CA ASN A 272 -15.06 -6.99 21.76
C ASN A 272 -13.94 -7.83 22.41
N LEU A 273 -12.76 -7.24 22.65
CA LEU A 273 -11.66 -7.91 23.34
C LEU A 273 -11.86 -7.94 24.85
N GLN A 274 -12.62 -7.00 25.43
CA GLN A 274 -12.70 -6.82 26.88
C GLN A 274 -13.02 -8.13 27.65
N PRO A 275 -13.99 -8.97 27.21
CA PRO A 275 -14.26 -10.27 27.82
C PRO A 275 -13.10 -11.27 27.78
N MET A 276 -12.13 -11.05 26.89
CA MET A 276 -10.98 -11.94 26.69
C MET A 276 -9.75 -11.47 27.48
N LEU A 277 -9.79 -10.30 28.12
CA LEU A 277 -8.64 -9.75 28.84
C LEU A 277 -8.56 -10.26 30.29
N THR A 278 -9.67 -10.75 30.81
CA THR A 278 -9.81 -11.29 32.17
C THR A 278 -9.38 -12.75 32.25
N ILE A 279 -8.94 -13.17 33.43
CA ILE A 279 -8.57 -14.58 33.71
C ILE A 279 -9.66 -15.35 34.46
N ASP A 280 -10.61 -14.65 35.11
CA ASP A 280 -11.65 -15.24 35.96
C ASP A 280 -12.97 -14.42 36.00
N GLY A 281 -13.25 -13.66 34.93
CA GLY A 281 -14.46 -12.83 34.84
C GLY A 281 -15.72 -13.59 34.42
N GLY A 282 -15.59 -14.77 33.81
CA GLY A 282 -16.71 -15.62 33.43
C GLY A 282 -17.57 -15.07 32.28
N GLU A 283 -17.05 -14.11 31.51
CA GLU A 283 -17.75 -13.50 30.39
C GLU A 283 -17.86 -14.45 29.17
N VAL A 284 -18.89 -14.25 28.34
CA VAL A 284 -19.03 -15.01 27.09
C VAL A 284 -18.11 -14.43 26.03
N VAL A 285 -17.14 -15.23 25.58
CA VAL A 285 -16.19 -14.87 24.52
C VAL A 285 -16.76 -15.21 23.13
N PRO A 286 -16.67 -14.31 22.14
CA PRO A 286 -17.15 -14.52 20.77
C PRO A 286 -16.29 -15.46 19.92
#